data_AF-A0A7X6ZNB9-F1
#
_entry.id   AF-A0A7X6ZNB9-F1
#
_cell.length_a   1.000
_cell.length_b   1.000
_cell.length_c   1.000
_cell.angle_alpha   90.00
_cell.angle_beta   90.00
_cell.angle_gamma   90.00
#
_symmetry.space_group_name_H-M   'P 1'
#
loop_
_entity.id
_entity.type
_entity.pdbx_description
1 polymer ?
#
loop_
_entity_poly.entity_id
_entity_poly.type
_entity_poly.pdbx_seq_one_letter_code
_entity_poly.pdbx_strand_id
1 'polypeptide(L)'
;MEAHSDKRWIFTVSPIRHLKNTAHGNQLSKSILLLAIDRLQQLHPEVEYFPTYEIMMDELRDYRFYEENMTHPTDQSIRYIFDRFCDYAIYDSEMAAIAEAQKRLKASRHISFTSK
;
A
#
# COMPACT_ATOMS: atom_id res chain seq x y z
N MET A 1 -9.57 18.47 -6.14
CA MET A 1 -9.27 18.76 -4.72
C MET A 1 -10.03 19.96 -4.21
N GLU A 2 -10.19 21.03 -4.99
CA GLU A 2 -11.01 22.20 -4.63
C GLU A 2 -12.45 21.88 -4.17
N ALA A 3 -13.06 20.81 -4.68
CA ALA A 3 -14.39 20.36 -4.25
C ALA A 3 -14.43 19.61 -2.90
N HIS A 4 -13.27 19.18 -2.37
CA HIS A 4 -13.13 18.32 -1.18
C HIS A 4 -11.87 18.71 -0.38
N SER A 5 -11.71 20.00 -0.10
CA SER A 5 -10.56 20.55 0.64
C SER A 5 -10.55 20.14 2.12
N ASP A 6 -11.65 19.59 2.64
CA ASP A 6 -11.76 19.02 3.99
C ASP A 6 -11.19 17.59 4.07
N LYS A 7 -10.81 17.00 2.93
CA LYS A 7 -10.29 15.63 2.87
C LYS A 7 -8.78 15.61 2.74
N ARG A 8 -8.17 14.65 3.43
CA ARG A 8 -6.77 14.27 3.24
C ARG A 8 -6.64 13.27 2.09
N TRP A 9 -5.68 13.50 1.20
CA TRP A 9 -5.42 12.64 0.03
C TRP A 9 -4.08 11.94 0.18
N ILE A 10 -4.10 10.62 0.43
CA ILE A 10 -2.87 9.84 0.59
C ILE A 10 -2.60 9.07 -0.70
N PHE A 11 -1.48 9.36 -1.35
CA PHE A 11 -0.98 8.60 -2.49
C PHE A 11 0.04 7.57 -2.05
N THR A 12 0.15 6.50 -2.83
CA THR A 12 1.19 5.48 -2.68
C THR A 12 1.63 5.00 -4.05
N VAL A 13 2.90 4.61 -4.16
CA VAL A 13 3.41 3.88 -5.32
C VAL A 13 3.45 2.39 -4.97
N SER A 14 2.84 1.55 -5.81
CA SER A 14 2.81 0.10 -5.56
C SER A 14 4.23 -0.49 -5.54
N PRO A 15 4.53 -1.45 -4.64
CA PRO A 15 5.83 -2.09 -4.56
C PRO A 15 6.02 -3.22 -5.59
N ILE A 16 4.97 -3.55 -6.35
CA ILE A 16 4.99 -4.63 -7.35
C ILE A 16 6.03 -4.32 -8.44
N ARG A 17 6.86 -5.32 -8.75
CA ARG A 17 7.87 -5.26 -9.81
C ARG A 17 7.27 -5.63 -11.16
N HIS A 18 6.97 -4.66 -12.00
CA HIS A 18 6.44 -4.91 -13.34
C HIS A 18 7.55 -5.33 -14.33
N LEU A 19 8.14 -6.51 -14.10
CA LEU A 19 9.32 -7.01 -14.84
C LEU A 19 9.04 -7.29 -16.34
N LYS A 20 7.77 -7.42 -16.73
CA LYS A 20 7.36 -7.50 -18.15
C LYS A 20 7.83 -6.28 -18.97
N ASN A 21 8.02 -5.13 -18.32
CA ASN A 21 8.51 -3.89 -18.93
C ASN A 21 10.02 -3.66 -18.71
N THR A 22 10.77 -4.71 -18.37
CA THR A 22 12.16 -4.69 -17.87
C THR A 22 12.31 -4.03 -16.50
N ALA A 23 13.41 -4.36 -15.79
CA ALA A 23 13.73 -3.73 -14.52
C ALA A 23 13.95 -2.21 -14.66
N HIS A 24 14.56 -1.77 -15.76
CA HIS A 24 14.78 -0.35 -16.04
C HIS A 24 13.47 0.40 -16.30
N GLY A 25 12.59 -0.15 -17.14
CA GLY A 25 11.28 0.44 -17.42
C GLY A 25 10.39 0.50 -16.17
N ASN A 26 10.45 -0.52 -15.30
CA ASN A 26 9.80 -0.46 -13.99
C ASN A 26 10.30 0.75 -13.18
N GLN A 27 11.62 0.94 -13.05
CA GLN A 27 12.17 2.06 -12.30
C GLN A 27 11.76 3.43 -12.86
N LEU A 28 11.81 3.60 -14.19
CA LEU A 28 11.36 4.83 -14.83
C LEU A 28 9.87 5.11 -14.57
N SER A 29 9.02 4.09 -14.68
CA SER A 29 7.59 4.28 -14.42
C SER A 29 7.30 4.70 -12.98
N LYS A 30 8.04 4.15 -12.01
CA LYS A 30 7.90 4.48 -10.58
C LYS A 30 8.45 5.88 -10.31
N SER A 31 9.59 6.25 -10.89
CA SER A 31 10.15 7.60 -10.72
C SER A 31 9.24 8.69 -11.29
N ILE A 32 8.57 8.44 -12.42
CA ILE A 32 7.58 9.38 -12.97
C ILE A 32 6.41 9.57 -12.00
N LEU A 33 5.90 8.49 -11.41
CA LEU A 33 4.81 8.57 -10.41
C LEU A 33 5.26 9.33 -9.16
N LEU A 34 6.46 9.06 -8.66
CA LEU A 34 7.03 9.76 -7.50
C LEU A 34 7.19 11.26 -7.76
N LEU A 35 7.72 11.65 -8.93
CA LEU A 35 7.82 13.06 -9.32
C LEU A 35 6.44 13.73 -9.45
N ALA A 36 5.45 13.02 -9.99
CA ALA A 36 4.09 13.54 -10.09
C ALA A 36 3.47 13.76 -8.71
N ILE A 37 3.65 12.82 -7.78
CA ILE A 37 3.15 12.93 -6.40
C ILE A 37 3.88 14.06 -5.67
N ASP A 38 5.21 14.15 -5.76
CA ASP A 38 5.99 15.24 -5.17
C ASP A 38 5.49 16.61 -5.66
N ARG A 39 5.21 16.73 -6.97
CA ARG A 39 4.62 17.94 -7.52
C ARG A 39 3.23 18.24 -6.96
N LEU A 40 2.40 17.21 -6.75
CA LEU A 40 1.07 17.39 -6.14
C LEU A 40 1.18 17.87 -4.69
N GLN A 41 2.11 17.34 -3.90
CA GLN A 41 2.34 17.79 -2.52
C GLN A 41 2.78 19.26 -2.45
N GLN A 42 3.60 19.72 -3.40
CA GLN A 42 3.98 21.14 -3.48
C GLN A 42 2.82 22.07 -3.83
N LEU A 43 1.86 21.59 -4.62
CA LEU A 43 0.71 22.37 -5.07
C LEU A 43 -0.46 22.34 -4.09
N HIS A 44 -0.54 21.29 -3.27
CA HIS A 44 -1.70 20.98 -2.45
C HIS A 44 -1.27 20.45 -1.07
N PRO A 45 -1.39 21.27 0.01
CA PRO A 45 -0.96 20.90 1.35
C PRO A 45 -1.67 19.68 1.96
N GLU A 46 -2.86 19.35 1.47
CA GLU A 46 -3.66 18.21 1.93
C GLU A 46 -3.26 16.87 1.24
N VAL A 47 -2.27 16.90 0.35
CA VAL A 47 -1.71 15.71 -0.29
C VAL A 47 -0.54 15.16 0.51
N GLU A 48 -0.63 13.88 0.79
CA GLU A 48 0.36 13.11 1.51
C GLU A 48 0.84 11.92 0.66
N TYR A 49 2.09 11.51 0.88
CA TYR A 49 2.66 10.33 0.26
C TYR A 49 3.00 9.30 1.34
N PHE A 50 2.42 8.10 1.22
CA PHE A 50 2.78 6.96 2.03
C PHE A 50 3.79 6.07 1.27
N PRO A 51 4.98 5.80 1.84
CA PRO A 51 6.13 5.26 1.11
C PRO A 51 6.11 3.72 0.98
N THR A 52 5.03 3.14 0.44
CA THR A 52 4.92 1.68 0.29
C THR A 52 6.05 1.10 -0.56
N TYR A 53 6.43 1.80 -1.64
CA TYR A 53 7.47 1.35 -2.56
C TYR A 53 8.82 1.27 -1.84
N GLU A 54 9.17 2.31 -1.11
CA GLU A 54 10.43 2.45 -0.37
C GLU A 54 10.48 1.48 0.80
N ILE A 55 9.38 1.29 1.56
CA ILE A 55 9.32 0.24 2.59
C ILE A 55 9.67 -1.12 2.00
N MET A 56 9.15 -1.45 0.82
CA MET A 56 9.49 -2.71 0.17
C MET A 56 10.95 -2.77 -0.30
N MET A 57 11.48 -1.67 -0.85
CA MET A 57 12.84 -1.65 -1.39
C MET A 57 13.93 -1.60 -0.32
N ASP A 58 13.66 -0.92 0.80
CA ASP A 58 14.67 -0.56 1.81
C ASP A 58 14.49 -1.36 3.12
N GLU A 59 13.26 -1.54 3.60
CA GLU A 59 12.99 -2.32 4.83
C GLU A 59 12.79 -3.82 4.53
N LEU A 60 12.02 -4.15 3.48
CA LEU A 60 11.68 -5.53 3.09
C LEU A 60 12.46 -6.01 1.84
N ARG A 61 13.73 -5.65 1.76
CA ARG A 61 14.57 -5.79 0.57
C ARG A 61 14.84 -7.23 0.11
N ASP A 62 14.83 -8.18 1.03
CA ASP A 62 15.20 -9.57 0.79
C ASP A 62 14.17 -10.30 -0.09
N TYR A 63 14.65 -11.19 -0.99
CA TYR A 63 13.79 -12.00 -1.86
C TYR A 63 12.74 -12.83 -1.11
N ARG A 64 12.98 -13.18 0.16
CA ARG A 64 11.99 -13.85 1.03
C ARG A 64 10.68 -13.07 1.20
N PHE A 65 10.70 -11.77 0.91
CA PHE A 65 9.54 -10.91 1.01
C PHE A 65 8.74 -10.83 -0.29
N TYR A 66 9.19 -11.51 -1.35
CA TYR A 66 8.43 -11.72 -2.58
C TYR A 66 7.89 -13.15 -2.67
N GLU A 67 6.73 -13.29 -3.32
CA GLU A 67 6.19 -14.57 -3.73
C GLU A 67 7.11 -15.25 -4.77
N GLU A 68 6.87 -16.53 -5.05
CA GLU A 68 7.70 -17.34 -5.99
C GLU A 68 7.88 -16.70 -7.38
N ASN A 69 6.92 -15.86 -7.80
CA ASN A 69 7.00 -15.11 -9.05
C ASN A 69 7.97 -13.91 -9.04
N MET A 70 8.62 -13.64 -7.90
CA MET A 70 9.61 -12.58 -7.69
C MET A 70 9.10 -11.16 -8.00
N THR A 71 7.78 -10.99 -8.06
CA THR A 71 7.10 -9.79 -8.55
C THR A 71 6.18 -9.21 -7.49
N HIS A 72 5.38 -10.06 -6.86
CA HIS A 72 4.42 -9.69 -5.84
C HIS A 72 5.04 -9.82 -4.45
N PRO A 73 4.76 -8.91 -3.52
CA PRO A 73 5.13 -9.10 -2.12
C PRO A 73 4.39 -10.30 -1.53
N THR A 74 4.99 -10.95 -0.54
CA THR A 74 4.31 -12.03 0.19
C THR A 74 3.15 -11.50 1.02
N ASP A 75 2.24 -12.40 1.37
CA ASP A 75 1.19 -12.13 2.36
C ASP A 75 1.72 -11.53 3.67
N GLN A 76 2.93 -11.91 4.10
CA GLN A 76 3.58 -11.31 5.27
C GLN A 76 3.98 -9.86 5.02
N SER A 77 4.60 -9.58 3.87
CA SER A 77 5.00 -8.23 3.45
C SER A 77 3.78 -7.31 3.31
N ILE A 78 2.70 -7.82 2.72
CA ILE A 78 1.43 -7.08 2.57
C ILE A 78 0.87 -6.71 3.95
N ARG A 79 0.85 -7.65 4.90
CA ARG A 79 0.40 -7.36 6.28
C ARG A 79 1.26 -6.30 6.95
N TYR A 80 2.58 -6.44 6.87
CA TYR A 80 3.50 -5.46 7.46
C TYR A 80 3.26 -4.06 6.91
N ILE A 81 3.20 -3.91 5.58
CA ILE A 81 2.92 -2.62 4.92
C ILE A 81 1.55 -2.08 5.35
N PHE A 82 0.54 -2.94 5.43
CA PHE A 82 -0.81 -2.54 5.86
C PHE A 82 -0.84 -2.03 7.29
N ASP A 83 -0.14 -2.68 8.21
CA ASP A 83 -0.05 -2.25 9.61
C ASP A 83 0.64 -0.87 9.70
N ARG A 84 1.76 -0.68 8.98
CA ARG A 84 2.44 0.62 8.87
C ARG A 84 1.55 1.70 8.26
N PHE A 85 0.70 1.33 7.29
CA PHE A 85 -0.26 2.24 6.69
C PHE A 85 -1.36 2.64 7.68
N CYS A 86 -1.87 1.70 8.48
CA CYS A 86 -2.85 2.02 9.53
C CYS A 86 -2.26 2.99 10.56
N ASP A 87 -1.04 2.75 11.04
CA ASP A 87 -0.35 3.67 11.95
C ASP A 87 -0.20 5.08 11.37
N TYR A 88 -0.07 5.20 10.05
CA TYR A 88 0.07 6.47 9.34
C TYR A 88 -1.28 7.16 9.05
N ALA A 89 -2.27 6.39 8.63
CA ALA A 89 -3.49 6.89 8.02
C ALA A 89 -4.69 6.95 8.96
N ILE A 90 -4.64 6.26 10.10
CA ILE A 90 -5.78 6.08 11.02
C ILE A 90 -5.44 6.70 12.37
N TYR A 91 -6.41 7.39 12.99
CA TYR A 91 -6.25 7.87 14.36
C TYR A 91 -6.24 6.70 15.35
N ASP A 92 -5.42 6.80 16.40
CA ASP A 92 -5.34 5.76 17.44
C ASP A 92 -6.71 5.39 18.04
N SER A 93 -7.61 6.37 18.16
CA SER A 93 -8.98 6.18 18.63
C SER A 93 -9.84 5.29 17.73
N GLU A 94 -9.50 5.18 16.45
CA GLU A 94 -10.24 4.41 15.44
C GLU A 94 -9.61 3.03 15.16
N MET A 95 -8.41 2.76 15.70
CA MET A 95 -7.70 1.49 15.46
C MET A 95 -8.49 0.27 15.92
N ALA A 96 -9.23 0.37 17.04
CA ALA A 96 -10.09 -0.72 17.51
C ALA A 96 -11.20 -1.06 16.51
N ALA A 97 -11.78 -0.03 15.87
CA ALA A 97 -12.83 -0.21 14.87
C ALA A 97 -12.28 -0.84 13.58
N ILE A 98 -11.08 -0.45 13.15
CA ILE A 98 -10.38 -1.07 12.02
C ILE A 98 -10.10 -2.56 12.30
N ALA A 99 -9.59 -2.89 13.48
CA ALA A 99 -9.32 -4.27 13.86
C ALA A 99 -10.58 -5.14 13.87
N GLU A 100 -11.71 -4.60 14.37
CA GLU A 100 -12.99 -5.30 14.32
C GLU A 100 -13.48 -5.50 12.87
N ALA A 101 -13.37 -4.47 12.04
CA ALA A 101 -13.73 -4.56 10.63
C ALA A 101 -12.90 -5.61 9.88
N GLN A 102 -11.60 -5.69 10.14
CA GLN A 102 -10.73 -6.74 9.58
C GLN A 102 -11.16 -8.14 10.03
N LYS A 103 -11.52 -8.31 11.31
CA LYS A 103 -12.02 -9.59 11.82
C LYS A 103 -13.31 -10.01 11.09
N ARG A 104 -14.24 -9.08 10.90
CA ARG A 104 -15.48 -9.31 10.13
C ARG A 104 -15.20 -9.67 8.67
N LEU A 105 -14.28 -8.96 8.02
CA LEU A 105 -13.88 -9.25 6.63
C LEU A 105 -13.22 -10.63 6.47
N LYS A 106 -12.39 -11.05 7.43
CA LYS A 106 -11.82 -12.41 7.41
C LYS A 106 -12.91 -13.47 7.59
N ALA A 107 -13.84 -13.24 8.52
CA ALA A 107 -14.97 -14.15 8.74
C ALA A 107 -15.89 -14.25 7.50
N SER A 108 -16.12 -13.16 6.77
CA SER A 108 -16.95 -13.19 5.56
C SER A 108 -16.32 -13.92 4.38
N ARG A 109 -14.99 -14.06 4.37
CA ARG A 109 -14.25 -14.82 3.34
C ARG A 109 -14.20 -16.32 3.63
N HIS A 110 -14.54 -16.75 4.85
CA HIS A 110 -14.76 -18.16 5.11
C HIS A 110 -16.05 -18.61 4.43
N ILE A 111 -15.93 -19.40 3.36
CA ILE A 111 -17.05 -20.15 2.81
C ILE A 111 -17.25 -21.38 3.70
N SER A 112 -18.39 -21.44 4.39
CA SER A 112 -18.79 -22.63 5.14
C SER A 112 -18.97 -23.81 4.17
N PHE A 113 -18.11 -24.82 4.27
CA PHE A 113 -18.33 -26.11 3.58
C PHE A 113 -19.58 -26.75 4.19
N THR A 114 -20.74 -26.46 3.63
CA THR A 114 -21.97 -27.18 3.98
C THR A 114 -21.98 -28.42 3.09
N SER A 115 -21.51 -29.54 3.64
CA SER A 115 -21.65 -30.87 3.02
C SER A 115 -23.12 -31.12 2.69
N LYS A 116 -23.38 -31.50 1.44
CA LYS A 116 -24.53 -32.34 1.06
C LYS A 116 -24.07 -33.79 1.03
#